data_AF-A0A349L4G4-F1
#
_entry.id   AF-A0A349L4G4-F1
#
_cell.length_a   1.000
_cell.length_b   1.000
_cell.length_c   1.000
_cell.angle_alpha   90.00
_cell.angle_beta   90.00
_cell.angle_gamma   90.00
#
_symmetry.space_group_name_H-M   'P 1'
#
loop_
_entity.id
_entity.type
_entity.pdbx_description
1 polymer ?
#
loop_
_entity_poly.entity_id
_entity_poly.type
_entity_poly.pdbx_seq_one_letter_code
_entity_poly.pdbx_strand_id
1 'polypeptide(L)'
;MCQYIPAWLAGHFNWSRPFFPLTDVVISDRAVAAPRKLADLAGGPIGTVLGYEYPDLALAMGGALVRDDAPSSDSNLRKIAAGRGSHAVTTRIFLN
;
A
#
# COMPACT_ATOMS: atom_id res chain seq x y z
N MET A 1 -10.49 3.72 -15.21
CA MET A 1 -9.78 3.27 -13.99
C MET A 1 -8.49 4.06 -13.89
N CYS A 2 -8.17 4.64 -12.72
CA CYS A 2 -6.96 5.43 -12.52
C CYS A 2 -6.03 4.67 -11.58
N GLN A 3 -4.72 4.62 -11.87
CA GLN A 3 -3.70 3.95 -11.02
C GLN A 3 -3.81 2.44 -10.93
N TYR A 4 -4.56 1.79 -11.81
CA TYR A 4 -4.54 0.33 -11.95
C TYR A 4 -3.52 -0.09 -13.00
N ILE A 5 -2.94 -1.27 -12.82
CA ILE A 5 -2.13 -1.94 -13.85
C ILE A 5 -2.83 -3.23 -14.31
N PRO A 6 -2.54 -3.71 -15.54
CA PRO A 6 -3.16 -4.93 -16.09
C PRO A 6 -3.07 -6.14 -15.17
N ALA A 7 -1.97 -6.29 -14.42
CA ALA A 7 -1.74 -7.43 -13.55
C ALA A 7 -2.72 -7.53 -12.35
N TRP A 8 -3.42 -6.44 -12.02
CA TRP A 8 -4.30 -6.38 -10.84
C TRP A 8 -5.76 -6.76 -11.13
N LEU A 9 -6.16 -6.86 -12.40
CA LEU A 9 -7.56 -7.08 -12.76
C LEU A 9 -7.71 -8.25 -13.72
N ALA A 10 -8.59 -9.18 -13.37
CA ALA A 10 -9.03 -10.21 -14.28
C ALA A 10 -10.01 -9.61 -15.31
N GLY A 11 -9.76 -9.85 -16.60
CA GLY A 11 -10.64 -9.40 -17.68
C GLY A 11 -9.88 -8.76 -18.84
N HIS A 12 -10.63 -8.39 -19.87
CA HIS A 12 -10.10 -7.74 -21.07
C HIS A 12 -10.48 -6.27 -21.03
N PHE A 13 -9.48 -5.40 -20.90
CA PHE A 13 -9.67 -3.95 -20.82
C PHE A 13 -8.75 -3.23 -21.80
N ASN A 14 -9.20 -2.08 -22.29
CA ASN A 14 -8.36 -1.19 -23.09
C ASN A 14 -7.47 -0.37 -22.16
N TRP A 15 -6.21 -0.78 -22.03
CA TRP A 15 -5.21 -0.08 -21.23
C TRP A 15 -4.55 1.02 -22.05
N SER A 16 -4.26 2.16 -21.43
CA SER A 16 -3.36 3.15 -22.00
C SER A 16 -1.92 2.60 -22.01
N ARG A 17 -1.05 3.20 -22.82
CA ARG A 17 0.40 2.96 -22.70
C ARG A 17 0.88 3.49 -21.34
N PRO A 18 1.78 2.79 -20.63
CA PRO A 18 2.41 3.33 -19.43
C PRO A 18 3.06 4.68 -19.74
N PHE A 19 2.82 5.68 -18.89
CA PHE A 19 3.27 7.05 -19.13
C PHE A 19 3.89 7.73 -17.91
N PHE A 20 3.79 7.13 -16.72
CA PHE A 20 4.59 7.50 -15.56
C PHE A 20 4.80 6.30 -14.63
N PRO A 21 5.94 6.23 -13.92
CA PRO A 21 6.14 5.23 -12.89
C PRO A 21 5.36 5.59 -11.62
N LEU A 22 4.69 4.60 -11.04
CA LEU A 22 4.10 4.69 -9.70
C LEU A 22 4.96 3.87 -8.75
N THR A 23 5.43 4.47 -7.66
CA THR A 23 6.20 3.76 -6.63
C THR A 23 5.42 3.77 -5.33
N ASP A 24 4.96 2.58 -4.94
CA ASP A 24 4.40 2.37 -3.61
C ASP A 24 5.50 2.30 -2.57
N VAL A 25 5.22 2.87 -1.41
CA VAL A 25 6.08 2.91 -0.24
C VAL A 25 5.25 2.57 0.99
N VAL A 26 5.83 1.78 1.89
CA VAL A 26 5.28 1.60 3.22
C VAL A 26 5.84 2.69 4.11
N ILE A 27 4.96 3.44 4.74
CA ILE A 27 5.32 4.39 5.79
C ILE A 27 5.02 3.79 7.15
N SER A 28 5.74 4.26 8.16
CA SER A 28 5.54 3.87 9.55
C SER A 28 5.28 5.10 10.41
N ASP A 29 4.49 4.92 11.47
CA ASP A 29 4.41 5.89 12.55
C ASP A 29 5.82 6.17 13.15
N ARG A 30 6.09 7.40 13.55
CA ARG A 30 7.40 7.77 14.15
C ARG A 30 7.59 7.18 15.55
N ALA A 31 6.51 6.80 16.23
CA ALA A 31 6.53 6.19 17.55
C ALA A 31 6.88 4.68 17.52
N VAL A 32 6.93 4.05 16.34
CA VAL A 32 7.37 2.65 16.21
C VAL A 32 8.77 2.55 15.63
N ALA A 33 9.47 1.46 15.95
CA ALA A 33 10.76 1.17 15.36
C ALA A 33 10.64 1.04 13.84
N ALA A 34 11.53 1.70 13.10
CA ALA A 34 11.54 1.60 11.65
C ALA A 34 11.90 0.15 11.23
N PRO A 35 11.07 -0.51 10.40
CA PRO A 35 11.41 -1.82 9.84
C PRO A 35 12.66 -1.67 8.95
N ARG A 36 13.55 -2.67 8.98
CA ARG A 36 14.76 -2.65 8.14
C ARG A 36 14.47 -3.16 6.73
N LYS A 37 13.44 -3.98 6.58
CA LYS A 37 12.93 -4.52 5.32
C LYS A 37 11.43 -4.80 5.43
N LEU A 38 10.73 -4.89 4.30
CA LEU A 38 9.28 -5.16 4.27
C LEU A 38 8.91 -6.49 4.94
N ALA A 39 9.76 -7.52 4.84
CA ALA A 39 9.55 -8.80 5.51
C ALA A 39 9.50 -8.69 7.05
N ASP A 40 10.05 -7.64 7.65
CA ASP A 40 9.95 -7.41 9.11
C ASP A 40 8.52 -7.05 9.53
N LEU A 41 7.66 -6.66 8.58
CA LEU A 41 6.25 -6.31 8.82
C LEU A 41 5.28 -7.48 8.61
N ALA A 42 5.79 -8.66 8.22
CA ALA A 42 4.97 -9.82 7.91
C ALA A 42 4.05 -10.20 9.08
N GLY A 43 2.78 -10.48 8.77
CA GLY A 43 1.76 -10.82 9.78
C GLY A 43 1.19 -9.62 10.56
N GLY A 44 1.77 -8.43 10.45
CA GLY A 44 1.22 -7.19 11.02
C GLY A 44 0.23 -6.48 10.08
N PRO A 45 -0.77 -5.74 10.60
CA PRO A 45 -1.71 -5.01 9.78
C PRO A 45 -1.03 -3.86 9.04
N ILE A 46 -1.26 -3.77 7.73
CA ILE A 46 -0.85 -2.67 6.88
C ILE A 46 -2.11 -1.93 6.41
N GLY A 47 -2.15 -0.61 6.65
CA GLY A 47 -3.17 0.26 6.10
C GLY A 47 -3.15 0.24 4.57
N THR A 48 -4.22 -0.24 3.96
CA THR A 48 -4.38 -0.40 2.50
C THR A 48 -5.64 0.32 2.01
N VAL A 49 -5.76 0.55 0.70
CA VAL A 49 -6.99 1.13 0.12
C VAL A 49 -7.95 0.01 -0.27
N LEU A 50 -9.21 0.13 0.17
CA LEU A 50 -10.27 -0.82 -0.17
C LEU A 50 -10.43 -0.94 -1.69
N GLY A 51 -10.44 -2.16 -2.22
CA GLY A 51 -10.60 -2.45 -3.64
C GLY A 51 -9.35 -2.28 -4.51
N TYR A 52 -8.20 -1.97 -3.90
CA TYR A 52 -6.89 -1.97 -4.57
C TYR A 52 -6.17 -3.30 -4.29
N GLU A 53 -5.33 -3.73 -5.22
CA GLU A 53 -4.50 -4.94 -5.11
C GLU A 53 -3.04 -4.58 -4.87
N TYR A 54 -2.34 -5.40 -4.07
CA TYR A 54 -0.95 -5.16 -3.67
C TYR A 54 -0.09 -6.44 -3.80
N PRO A 55 -0.03 -7.08 -4.98
CA PRO A 55 0.65 -8.37 -5.14
C PRO A 55 2.16 -8.29 -4.85
N ASP A 56 2.82 -7.22 -5.30
CA ASP A 56 4.26 -7.04 -5.10
C ASP A 56 4.60 -6.81 -3.62
N LEU A 57 3.76 -6.04 -2.90
CA LEU A 57 3.91 -5.83 -1.47
C LEU A 57 3.68 -7.13 -0.69
N ALA A 58 2.62 -7.89 -1.03
CA ALA A 58 2.36 -9.18 -0.41
C ALA A 58 3.54 -10.14 -0.61
N LEU A 59 4.09 -10.22 -1.82
CA LEU A 59 5.27 -11.03 -2.12
C LEU A 59 6.49 -10.58 -1.30
N ALA A 60 6.76 -9.27 -1.23
CA ALA A 60 7.86 -8.71 -0.45
C ALA A 60 7.73 -8.94 1.07
N MET A 61 6.51 -9.17 1.55
CA MET A 61 6.19 -9.52 2.95
C MET A 61 6.09 -11.04 3.19
N GLY A 62 6.49 -11.88 2.23
CA GLY A 62 6.47 -13.34 2.39
C GLY A 62 5.12 -14.00 2.06
N GLY A 63 4.27 -13.34 1.29
CA GLY A 63 3.02 -13.88 0.75
C GLY A 63 1.77 -13.67 1.61
N ALA A 64 1.90 -13.05 2.79
CA ALA A 64 0.78 -12.82 3.71
C ALA A 64 0.68 -11.35 4.11
N LEU A 65 -0.02 -10.55 3.29
CA LEU A 65 -0.39 -9.17 3.61
C LEU A 65 -1.65 -9.15 4.47
N VAL A 66 -1.53 -8.75 5.74
CA VAL A 66 -2.69 -8.49 6.60
C VAL A 66 -3.17 -7.07 6.34
N ARG A 67 -4.36 -6.95 5.75
CA ARG A 67 -4.91 -5.66 5.30
C ARG A 67 -5.76 -5.01 6.39
N ASP A 68 -5.57 -3.71 6.57
CA ASP A 68 -6.44 -2.84 7.34
C ASP A 68 -6.98 -1.73 6.43
N ASP A 69 -7.98 -2.09 5.62
CA ASP A 69 -8.46 -1.25 4.53
C ASP A 69 -9.10 0.07 5.02
N ALA A 70 -8.86 1.13 4.27
CA ALA A 70 -9.53 2.42 4.38
C ALA A 70 -10.02 2.90 3.00
N PRO A 71 -10.92 3.90 2.94
CA PRO A 71 -11.44 4.40 1.66
C PRO A 71 -10.41 5.11 0.77
N SER A 72 -9.26 5.54 1.33
CA SER A 72 -8.20 6.23 0.59
C SER A 72 -6.87 6.18 1.34
N SER A 73 -5.76 6.48 0.66
CA SER A 73 -4.43 6.61 1.27
C SER A 73 -4.41 7.71 2.34
N ASP A 74 -5.04 8.87 2.10
CA ASP A 74 -5.18 9.94 3.10
C ASP A 74 -5.90 9.46 4.37
N SER A 75 -6.95 8.63 4.22
CA SER A 75 -7.63 8.04 5.37
C SER A 75 -6.71 7.11 6.18
N ASN A 76 -5.82 6.35 5.54
CA ASN A 76 -4.80 5.56 6.24
C ASN A 76 -3.78 6.44 6.97
N LEU A 77 -3.33 7.54 6.36
CA LEU A 77 -2.43 8.50 7.02
C LEU A 77 -3.08 9.11 8.26
N ARG A 78 -4.37 9.47 8.19
CA ARG A 78 -5.13 9.99 9.33
C ARG A 78 -5.31 8.94 10.43
N LYS A 79 -5.50 7.66 10.08
CA LYS A 79 -5.55 6.56 11.05
C LYS A 79 -4.23 6.47 11.84
N ILE A 80 -3.08 6.46 11.15
CA ILE A 80 -1.75 6.48 11.77
C ILE A 80 -1.58 7.71 12.67
N ALA A 81 -1.89 8.91 12.17
CA ALA A 81 -1.77 10.14 12.94
C ALA A 81 -2.66 10.17 14.21
N ALA A 82 -3.76 9.41 14.21
CA ALA A 82 -4.64 9.23 15.37
C ALA A 82 -4.24 8.05 16.27
N GLY A 83 -3.09 7.41 16.04
CA GLY A 83 -2.61 6.24 16.78
C GLY A 83 -3.34 4.94 16.45
N ARG A 84 -4.10 4.90 15.35
CA ARG A 84 -4.84 3.72 14.89
C ARG A 84 -4.09 3.02 13.76
N GLY A 85 -3.22 2.09 14.13
CA GLY A 85 -2.35 1.38 13.20
C GLY A 85 -0.97 2.03 13.10
N SER A 86 0.01 1.26 12.62
CA SER A 86 1.43 1.66 12.69
C SER A 86 2.09 1.77 11.32
N HIS A 87 1.50 1.15 10.29
CA HIS A 87 2.06 1.09 8.95
C HIS A 87 0.96 1.26 7.91
N ALA A 88 1.27 1.91 6.79
CA ALA A 88 0.37 2.02 5.66
C ALA A 88 1.14 2.08 4.35
N VAL A 89 0.56 1.51 3.29
CA VAL A 89 1.06 1.71 1.94
C VAL A 89 0.47 2.98 1.35
N THR A 90 1.32 3.77 0.70
CA THR A 90 0.93 4.94 -0.09
C THR A 90 1.87 5.07 -1.26
N THR A 91 1.57 5.96 -2.18
CA THR A 91 2.46 6.26 -3.29
C THR A 91 3.42 7.40 -2.92
N ARG A 92 4.69 7.27 -3.32
CA ARG A 92 5.72 8.30 -3.13
C ARG A 92 5.31 9.70 -3.60
N ILE A 93 4.50 9.81 -4.66
CA ILE A 93 4.05 11.11 -5.19
C ILE A 93 3.18 11.90 -4.21
N PHE A 94 2.65 11.26 -3.16
CA PHE A 94 1.87 11.91 -2.11
C PHE A 94 2.71 12.34 -0.90
N LEU A 95 4.02 12.09 -0.92
CA LEU A 95 4.96 12.46 0.13
C LEU A 95 5.82 13.61 -0.39
N ASN A 96 5.49 14.84 0.02
CA ASN A 96 6.21 16.05 -0.36
C ASN A 96 7.21 16.44 0.73
#